data_AF-A0A2H6AI61-F1
#
_entry.id   AF-A0A2H6AI61-F1
#
_cell.length_a   1.000
_cell.length_b   1.000
_cell.length_c   1.000
_cell.angle_alpha   90.00
_cell.angle_beta   90.00
_cell.angle_gamma   90.00
#
_symmetry.space_group_name_H-M   'P 1'
#
loop_
_entity.id
_entity.type
_entity.pdbx_description
1 polymer ?
#
loop_
_entity_poly.entity_id
_entity_poly.type
_entity_poly.pdbx_seq_one_letter_code
_entity_poly.pdbx_strand_id
1 'polypeptide(L)'
;MYLPLAFFNLGTPELIIILIVGVLLFGRRLPEVGRYLGKGIVEFKKGLRGIEEDIEPPQNAPYGPAASNPPEPPAPPKRISPTAPKFEESNPPVA
;
A
#
# COMPACT_ATOMS: atom_id res chain seq x y z
N MET A 1 -43.96 -34.70 19.65
CA MET A 1 -43.20 -33.71 20.44
C MET A 1 -41.86 -33.52 19.75
N TYR A 2 -41.75 -32.48 18.92
CA TYR A 2 -40.59 -32.30 18.04
C TYR A 2 -39.74 -31.10 18.50
N LEU A 3 -38.50 -31.44 18.89
CA LEU A 3 -37.22 -30.75 18.66
C LEU A 3 -36.99 -29.30 19.15
N PRO A 4 -36.84 -29.08 20.48
CA PRO A 4 -36.27 -27.85 21.02
C PRO A 4 -34.73 -27.87 21.21
N LEU A 5 -34.02 -28.89 20.70
CA LEU A 5 -32.57 -29.07 20.94
C LEU A 5 -31.67 -28.86 19.71
N ALA A 6 -32.22 -28.70 18.50
CA ALA A 6 -31.41 -28.58 17.28
C ALA A 6 -30.88 -27.15 17.03
N PHE A 7 -31.39 -26.14 17.72
CA PHE A 7 -31.08 -24.73 17.41
C PHE A 7 -29.71 -24.25 17.91
N PHE A 8 -29.00 -25.01 18.76
CA PHE A 8 -27.72 -24.59 19.35
C PHE A 8 -26.48 -25.21 18.71
N ASN A 9 -26.64 -26.13 17.75
CA ASN A 9 -25.54 -26.67 16.96
C ASN A 9 -25.74 -26.22 15.53
N LEU A 10 -25.41 -24.96 15.22
CA LEU A 10 -25.26 -24.50 13.83
C LEU A 10 -24.06 -25.23 13.21
N GLY A 11 -24.27 -26.49 12.86
CA GLY A 11 -23.30 -27.31 12.17
C GLY A 11 -23.41 -27.12 10.66
N THR A 12 -22.47 -27.73 9.96
CA THR A 12 -22.52 -27.91 8.51
C THR A 12 -23.87 -28.45 8.01
N PRO A 13 -24.55 -29.44 8.66
CA PRO A 13 -25.83 -29.93 8.15
C PRO A 13 -26.95 -28.89 8.19
N GLU A 14 -27.04 -28.06 9.23
CA GLU A 14 -28.03 -26.98 9.33
C GLU A 14 -27.83 -25.94 8.21
N LEU A 15 -26.58 -25.57 7.91
CA LEU A 15 -26.27 -24.66 6.79
C LEU A 15 -26.66 -25.25 5.44
N ILE A 16 -26.48 -26.56 5.23
CA ILE A 16 -26.91 -27.23 3.99
C ILE A 16 -28.44 -27.17 3.84
N ILE A 17 -29.20 -27.37 4.92
CA ILE A 17 -30.66 -27.27 4.88
C ILE A 17 -31.09 -25.85 4.49
N ILE A 18 -30.50 -24.83 5.11
CA ILE A 18 -30.78 -23.43 4.77
C ILE A 18 -30.40 -23.12 3.33
N LEU A 19 -29.26 -23.64 2.85
CA LEU A 19 -28.83 -23.50 1.46
C LEU A 19 -29.84 -24.11 0.49
N ILE A 20 -30.34 -25.32 0.77
CA ILE A 20 -31.35 -26.00 -0.06
C ILE A 20 -32.63 -25.16 -0.11
N VAL A 21 -33.12 -24.66 1.03
CA VAL A 21 -34.31 -23.80 1.07
C VAL A 21 -34.07 -22.51 0.28
N GLY A 22 -32.89 -21.90 0.39
CA GLY A 22 -32.50 -20.76 -0.42
C GLY A 22 -32.50 -21.06 -1.92
N VAL A 23 -31.96 -22.21 -2.33
CA VAL A 23 -31.98 -22.66 -3.73
C VAL A 23 -33.40 -22.91 -4.22
N LEU A 24 -34.31 -23.42 -3.40
CA LEU A 24 -35.71 -23.59 -3.79
C LEU A 24 -36.46 -22.26 -3.95
N LEU A 25 -36.20 -21.29 -3.06
CA LEU A 25 -36.81 -19.95 -3.13
C LEU A 25 -36.32 -19.14 -4.34
N PHE A 26 -35.01 -19.11 -4.54
CA PHE A 26 -34.39 -18.27 -5.57
C PHE A 26 -34.18 -19.01 -6.90
N GLY A 27 -34.09 -20.34 -6.88
CA GLY A 27 -33.93 -21.19 -8.06
C GLY A 27 -32.77 -20.75 -8.95
N ARG A 28 -33.09 -20.54 -10.23
CA ARG A 28 -32.12 -20.09 -11.25
C ARG A 28 -31.62 -18.65 -11.05
N ARG A 29 -32.26 -17.85 -10.19
CA ARG A 29 -31.84 -16.47 -9.89
C ARG A 29 -30.71 -16.41 -8.86
N LEU A 30 -30.49 -17.47 -8.10
CA LEU A 30 -29.41 -17.53 -7.09
C LEU A 30 -28.01 -17.23 -7.66
N PRO A 31 -27.55 -17.84 -8.78
CA PRO A 31 -26.25 -17.51 -9.37
C PRO A 31 -26.18 -16.08 -9.91
N GLU A 32 -27.32 -15.50 -10.29
CA GLU A 32 -27.41 -14.11 -10.76
C GLU A 32 -27.27 -13.13 -9.59
N VAL A 33 -28.01 -13.37 -8.49
CA VAL A 33 -27.89 -12.63 -7.23
C VAL A 33 -26.46 -12.72 -6.67
N GLY A 34 -25.87 -13.91 -6.64
CA GLY A 34 -24.49 -14.12 -6.20
C GLY A 34 -23.47 -13.37 -7.06
N ARG A 35 -23.70 -13.30 -8.39
CA ARG A 35 -22.86 -12.49 -9.28
C ARG A 35 -22.97 -11.00 -8.99
N TYR A 36 -24.16 -10.47 -8.72
CA TYR A 36 -24.35 -9.07 -8.37
C TYR A 36 -23.72 -8.73 -7.02
N LEU A 37 -23.94 -9.56 -6.01
CA LEU A 37 -23.29 -9.43 -4.69
C LEU A 37 -21.76 -9.51 -4.80
N GLY A 38 -21.24 -10.49 -5.53
CA GLY A 38 -19.80 -10.66 -5.72
C GLY A 38 -19.15 -9.46 -6.38
N LYS A 39 -19.78 -8.88 -7.43
CA LYS A 39 -19.32 -7.63 -8.04
C LYS A 39 -19.31 -6.47 -7.03
N GLY A 40 -20.38 -6.33 -6.23
CA GLY A 40 -20.44 -5.32 -5.18
C GLY A 40 -19.32 -5.45 -4.15
N ILE A 41 -19.03 -6.67 -3.68
CA ILE A 41 -17.94 -6.94 -2.73
C ILE A 41 -16.58 -6.62 -3.35
N VAL A 42 -16.36 -6.97 -4.62
CA VAL A 42 -15.09 -6.69 -5.33
C VAL A 42 -14.86 -5.19 -5.47
N GLU A 43 -15.86 -4.44 -5.93
CA GLU A 43 -15.76 -2.98 -6.07
C GLU A 43 -15.64 -2.29 -4.70
N PHE A 44 -16.37 -2.74 -3.69
CA PHE A 44 -16.24 -2.25 -2.31
C PHE A 44 -14.82 -2.43 -1.78
N LYS A 45 -14.22 -3.62 -1.98
CA LYS A 45 -12.84 -3.89 -1.56
C LYS A 45 -11.82 -3.03 -2.32
N LYS A 46 -12.04 -2.75 -3.61
CA LYS A 46 -11.19 -1.84 -4.38
C LYS A 46 -11.27 -0.41 -3.84
N GLY A 47 -12.48 0.07 -3.54
CA GLY A 47 -12.70 1.38 -2.94
C GLY A 47 -11.99 1.52 -1.59
N LEU A 48 -12.10 0.51 -0.72
CA LEU A 48 -11.41 0.52 0.57
C LEU A 48 -9.87 0.59 0.42
N ARG A 49 -9.29 -0.13 -0.54
CA ARG A 49 -7.84 -0.10 -0.79
C ARG A 49 -7.34 1.24 -1.30
N GLY A 50 -8.09 1.88 -2.20
CA GLY A 50 -7.73 3.21 -2.70
C GLY A 50 -7.72 4.26 -1.58
N ILE A 51 -8.65 4.17 -0.63
CA ILE A 51 -8.69 5.06 0.53
C ILE A 51 -7.49 4.84 1.45
N GLU A 52 -7.04 3.59 1.63
CA GLU A 52 -5.87 3.28 2.46
C GLU A 52 -4.57 3.79 1.82
N GLU A 53 -4.41 3.63 0.50
CA GLU A 53 -3.27 4.20 -0.25
C GLU A 53 -3.26 5.74 -0.24
N ASP A 54 -4.43 6.39 -0.25
CA ASP A 54 -4.54 7.86 -0.19
C ASP A 54 -4.26 8.44 1.22
N ILE A 55 -4.38 7.62 2.27
CA ILE A 55 -4.14 8.01 3.67
C ILE A 55 -2.73 7.64 4.14
N GLU A 56 -2.03 6.73 3.44
CA GLU A 56 -0.62 6.48 3.71
C GLU A 56 0.24 7.69 3.28
N PRO A 57 1.00 8.32 4.20
CA PRO A 57 2.00 9.28 3.81
C PRO A 57 3.01 8.57 2.89
N PRO A 58 3.52 9.23 1.83
CA PRO A 58 4.34 8.58 0.81
C PRO A 58 5.51 7.80 1.44
N GLN A 59 5.36 6.48 1.57
CA GLN A 59 6.35 5.59 2.17
C GLN A 59 7.45 5.19 1.17
N ASN A 60 7.73 6.09 0.22
CA ASN A 60 8.84 6.01 -0.71
C ASN A 60 9.59 7.34 -0.76
N ALA A 61 9.88 7.92 0.41
CA ALA A 61 11.17 8.60 0.52
C ALA A 61 12.24 7.49 0.46
N PRO A 62 13.28 7.60 -0.38
CA PRO A 62 14.36 6.63 -0.41
C PRO A 62 15.16 6.73 0.90
N TYR A 63 14.65 6.10 1.96
CA TYR A 63 15.45 5.73 3.11
C TYR A 63 15.83 4.27 2.90
N GLY A 64 16.86 4.07 2.07
CA GLY A 64 17.57 2.80 2.05
C GLY A 64 18.12 2.47 3.45
N PRO A 65 18.71 1.28 3.65
CA PRO A 65 19.41 0.96 4.88
C PRO A 65 20.68 1.82 4.97
N ALA A 66 20.53 3.09 5.34
CA ALA A 66 21.61 3.95 5.78
C ALA A 66 21.95 3.51 7.21
N ALA A 67 22.90 2.59 7.29
CA ALA A 67 23.69 2.40 8.48
C ALA A 67 24.17 3.78 9.00
N SER A 68 23.71 4.12 10.20
CA SER A 68 24.51 4.71 11.27
C SER A 68 25.24 6.06 11.09
N ASN A 69 24.76 7.06 10.34
CA ASN A 69 25.26 8.44 10.53
C ASN A 69 24.15 9.50 10.42
N PRO A 70 24.07 10.48 11.35
CA PRO A 70 23.11 11.57 11.28
C PRO A 70 23.26 12.40 10.00
N PRO A 71 22.17 12.95 9.43
CA PRO A 71 22.24 13.78 8.24
C PRO A 71 22.99 15.08 8.54
N GLU A 72 24.16 15.24 7.91
CA GLU A 72 24.93 16.49 7.95
C GLU A 72 24.17 17.58 7.17
N PRO A 73 24.04 18.81 7.71
CA PRO A 73 23.35 19.90 7.03
C PRO A 73 23.94 20.17 5.65
N PRO A 74 23.13 20.58 4.65
CA PRO A 74 23.62 20.84 3.30
C PRO A 74 24.70 21.94 3.33
N ALA A 75 25.92 21.58 2.93
CA ALA A 75 27.07 22.47 2.95
C ALA A 75 26.81 23.72 2.08
N PRO A 76 27.22 24.92 2.54
CA PRO A 76 27.04 26.15 1.78
C PRO A 76 27.76 26.07 0.43
N PRO A 77 27.20 26.68 -0.63
CA PRO A 77 27.76 26.61 -1.96
C PRO A 77 29.19 27.15 -1.97
N LYS A 78 30.14 26.31 -2.39
CA LYS A 78 31.55 26.70 -2.52
C LYS A 78 31.67 27.84 -3.53
N ARG A 79 32.02 29.03 -3.04
CA ARG A 79 32.36 30.20 -3.85
C ARG A 79 33.55 29.83 -4.73
N ILE A 80 33.34 29.77 -6.05
CA ILE A 80 34.44 29.69 -7.03
C ILE A 80 35.21 31.01 -6.95
N SER A 81 36.38 30.99 -6.31
CA SER A 81 37.37 32.07 -6.40
C SER A 81 37.91 32.09 -7.83
N PRO A 82 37.90 33.23 -8.54
CA PRO A 82 38.58 33.35 -9.81
C PRO A 82 40.07 33.07 -9.60
N THR A 83 40.58 32.05 -10.28
CA THR A 83 42.01 31.76 -10.38
C THR A 83 42.73 33.01 -10.89
N ALA A 84 43.44 33.72 -10.00
CA ALA A 84 44.38 34.74 -10.42
C ALA A 84 45.57 34.04 -11.11
N PRO A 85 45.98 34.48 -12.31
CA PRO A 85 47.11 33.90 -13.01
C PRO A 85 48.37 34.14 -12.17
N LYS A 86 49.08 33.04 -11.89
CA LYS A 86 50.37 33.07 -11.21
C LYS A 86 51.35 33.80 -12.13
N PHE A 87 51.65 35.06 -11.81
CA PHE A 87 52.80 35.74 -12.39
C PHE A 87 54.04 35.00 -11.88
N GLU A 88 54.60 34.19 -12.76
CA GLU A 88 55.89 33.56 -12.63
C GLU A 88 56.94 34.68 -12.55
N GLU A 89 57.41 34.96 -11.33
CA GLU A 89 58.50 35.87 -11.02
C GLU A 89 59.80 35.32 -11.64
N SER A 90 60.05 35.66 -12.90
CA SER A 90 61.27 35.32 -13.63
C SER A 90 62.46 36.09 -13.04
N ASN A 91 63.26 35.39 -12.25
CA ASN A 91 64.54 35.82 -11.69
C ASN A 91 65.43 36.52 -12.75
N PRO A 92 65.95 37.74 -12.50
CA PRO A 92 66.80 38.41 -13.48
C PRO A 92 68.20 37.75 -13.57
N PRO A 93 68.85 37.77 -14.75
CA PRO A 93 70.25 37.39 -14.86
C PRO A 93 71.12 38.45 -14.18
N VAL A 94 71.96 38.00 -13.23
CA VAL A 94 73.06 38.79 -12.66
C VAL A 94 74.04 39.16 -13.78
N ALA A 95 74.24 40.46 -13.98
CA ALA A 95 75.32 41.05 -14.78
C ALA A 95 76.37 41.65 -13.84
#